data_AF-A0A2G2ZN54-F1
#
_entry.id   AF-A0A2G2ZN54-F1
#
_cell.length_a   1.000
_cell.length_b   1.000
_cell.length_c   1.000
_cell.angle_alpha   90.00
_cell.angle_beta   90.00
_cell.angle_gamma   90.00
#
_symmetry.space_group_name_H-M   'P 1'
#
loop_
_entity.id
_entity.type
_entity.pdbx_description
1 polymer ?
#
loop_
_entity_poly.entity_id
_entity_poly.type
_entity_poly.pdbx_seq_one_letter_code
_entity_poly.pdbx_strand_id
1 'polypeptide(L)'
;MATRRNDDVLLTDANALLSGIVTDKDIATRVIAEELRPEQTIISKVMTRNPIFVTADSLGIEALQKMVQALLDITKCLFDAISRMEKAIEQGSAIAATVEEVERQWGNNFSGLTRLISSIFVVACHGWVLRITLDRLSGKFSGNCMG
;
A
#
# COMPACT_ATOMS: atom_id res chain seq x y z
N MET A 1 7.10 -36.34 8.76
CA MET A 1 6.28 -35.34 9.49
C MET A 1 5.67 -34.42 8.45
N ALA A 2 4.33 -34.39 8.33
CA ALA A 2 3.68 -33.45 7.42
C ALA A 2 3.92 -32.03 7.94
N THR A 3 4.71 -31.24 7.22
CA THR A 3 4.95 -29.84 7.53
C THR A 3 3.62 -29.11 7.47
N ARG A 4 3.05 -28.77 8.63
CA ARG A 4 1.85 -27.95 8.70
C ARG A 4 2.21 -26.59 8.11
N ARG A 5 1.76 -26.33 6.89
CA ARG A 5 1.84 -25.01 6.26
C ARG A 5 0.73 -24.18 6.90
N ASN A 6 1.06 -23.55 8.03
CA ASN A 6 0.23 -22.48 8.55
C ASN A 6 0.77 -21.22 7.90
N ASP A 7 -0.05 -20.59 7.05
CA ASP A 7 0.33 -19.35 6.37
C ASP A 7 0.36 -18.15 7.35
N ASP A 8 -0.24 -18.34 8.53
CA ASP A 8 -0.38 -17.32 9.58
C ASP A 8 0.06 -17.83 10.96
N VAL A 9 0.63 -16.92 11.75
CA VAL A 9 1.05 -17.12 13.14
C VAL A 9 0.29 -16.16 14.05
N LEU A 10 -0.39 -16.69 15.07
CA LEU A 10 -1.07 -15.90 16.10
C LEU A 10 -0.13 -15.62 17.27
N LEU A 11 -0.17 -14.40 17.79
CA LEU A 11 0.68 -13.92 18.88
C LEU A 11 -0.18 -13.60 20.09
N THR A 12 0.17 -14.18 21.24
CA THR A 12 -0.47 -13.88 22.52
C THR A 12 0.49 -13.13 23.42
N ASP A 13 -0.05 -12.23 24.25
CA ASP A 13 0.71 -11.53 25.28
C ASP A 13 0.89 -12.38 26.56
N ALA A 14 1.50 -11.79 27.59
CA ALA A 14 1.69 -12.44 28.89
C ALA A 14 0.38 -12.73 29.64
N ASN A 15 -0.72 -12.10 29.25
CA ASN A 15 -2.06 -12.30 29.84
C ASN A 15 -2.88 -13.34 29.05
N ALA A 16 -2.26 -14.05 28.11
CA ALA A 16 -2.91 -14.97 27.19
C ALA A 16 -3.98 -14.32 26.29
N LEU A 17 -3.91 -13.01 26.07
CA LEU A 17 -4.77 -12.29 25.14
C LEU A 17 -4.14 -12.24 23.75
N LEU A 18 -4.97 -12.28 22.72
CA LEU A 18 -4.52 -12.17 21.33
C LEU A 18 -3.97 -10.76 21.07
N SER A 19 -2.65 -10.67 20.89
CA SER A 19 -1.92 -9.42 20.67
C SER A 19 -1.80 -9.07 19.18
N GLY A 20 -1.69 -10.09 18.33
CA GLY A 20 -1.55 -9.88 16.89
C GLY A 20 -1.56 -11.15 16.05
N ILE A 21 -1.50 -10.93 14.74
CA ILE A 21 -1.29 -11.96 13.72
C ILE A 21 -0.11 -11.54 12.85
N VAL A 22 0.68 -12.52 12.41
CA VAL A 22 1.76 -12.34 11.45
C VAL A 22 1.53 -13.31 10.31
N THR A 23 1.54 -12.79 9.10
CA THR A 23 1.42 -13.59 7.88
C THR A 23 2.67 -13.42 7.02
N ASP A 24 2.81 -14.24 5.99
CA ASP A 24 3.82 -14.06 4.94
C ASP A 24 3.86 -12.64 4.35
N LYS A 25 2.69 -12.02 4.17
CA LYS A 25 2.51 -10.64 3.73
C LYS A 25 3.18 -9.63 4.67
N ASP A 26 3.04 -9.80 5.99
CA ASP A 26 3.66 -8.89 6.95
C ASP A 26 5.19 -8.97 6.87
N ILE A 27 5.75 -10.16 6.65
CA ILE A 27 7.21 -10.34 6.43
C ILE A 27 7.63 -9.71 5.11
N ALA A 28 6.92 -10.02 4.02
CA ALA A 28 7.26 -9.50 2.70
C ALA A 28 7.20 -7.97 2.65
N THR A 29 6.17 -7.37 3.25
CA THR A 29 5.94 -5.92 3.15
C THR A 29 6.64 -5.10 4.22
N ARG A 30 6.79 -5.61 5.45
CA ARG A 30 7.32 -4.81 6.57
C ARG A 30 8.74 -5.19 6.97
N VAL A 31 9.27 -6.31 6.49
CA VAL A 31 10.67 -6.71 6.71
C VAL A 31 11.44 -6.60 5.40
N ILE A 32 11.02 -7.33 4.36
CA ILE A 32 11.78 -7.43 3.11
C ILE A 32 11.72 -6.13 2.30
N ALA A 33 10.53 -5.57 2.07
CA ALA A 33 10.39 -4.33 1.29
C ALA A 33 11.01 -3.10 1.98
N GLU A 34 11.14 -3.14 3.30
CA GLU A 34 11.78 -2.09 4.12
C GLU A 34 13.28 -2.37 4.37
N GLU A 35 13.85 -3.40 3.73
CA GLU A 35 15.25 -3.83 3.85
C GLU A 35 15.71 -4.05 5.31
N LEU A 36 14.80 -4.47 6.18
CA LEU A 36 15.11 -4.76 7.58
C LEU A 36 15.73 -6.15 7.72
N ARG A 37 16.70 -6.26 8.63
CA ARG A 37 17.33 -7.54 8.95
C ARG A 37 16.36 -8.41 9.76
N PRO A 38 15.99 -9.61 9.29
CA PRO A 38 15.01 -10.44 9.98
C PRO A 38 15.53 -10.90 11.36
N GLU A 39 16.84 -11.12 11.51
CA GLU A 39 17.44 -11.50 12.81
C GLU A 39 17.32 -10.42 13.89
N GLN A 40 17.15 -9.15 13.50
CA GLN A 40 17.08 -8.01 14.41
C GLN A 40 15.67 -7.43 14.52
N THR A 41 14.75 -7.89 13.67
CA THR A 41 13.41 -7.31 13.58
C THR A 41 12.48 -7.98 14.60
N ILE A 42 11.97 -7.16 15.52
CA ILE A 42 11.05 -7.64 16.55
C ILE A 42 9.67 -7.86 15.93
N ILE A 43 9.10 -9.05 16.16
CA ILE A 43 7.80 -9.46 15.64
C ILE A 43 6.68 -8.45 16.01
N SER A 44 6.70 -7.90 17.21
CA SER A 44 5.71 -6.91 17.66
C SER A 44 5.68 -5.62 16.83
N LYS A 45 6.76 -5.31 16.10
CA LYS A 45 6.84 -4.17 15.18
C LYS A 45 6.17 -4.45 13.83
N VAL A 46 6.21 -5.70 13.37
CA VAL A 46 5.75 -6.08 12.03
C VAL A 46 4.37 -6.74 12.03
N MET A 47 3.92 -7.28 13.17
CA MET A 47 2.61 -7.91 13.27
C MET A 47 1.46 -6.95 12.97
N THR A 48 0.36 -7.52 12.49
CA THR A 48 -0.94 -6.86 12.50
C THR A 48 -1.49 -6.90 13.92
N ARG A 49 -1.54 -5.73 14.57
CA ARG A 49 -1.95 -5.58 15.98
C ARG A 49 -3.46 -5.57 16.12
N ASN A 50 -3.96 -6.06 17.25
CA ASN A 50 -5.37 -6.01 17.63
C ASN A 50 -6.34 -6.51 16.53
N PRO A 51 -6.14 -7.71 15.99
CA PRO A 51 -7.05 -8.26 14.99
C PRO A 51 -8.47 -8.38 15.56
N ILE A 52 -9.48 -8.24 14.71
CA ILE A 52 -10.86 -8.52 15.10
C ILE A 52 -11.00 -10.04 15.26
N PHE A 53 -11.37 -10.47 16.46
CA PHE A 53 -11.56 -11.89 16.77
C PHE A 53 -12.91 -12.17 17.41
N VAL A 54 -13.25 -13.46 17.45
CA VAL A 54 -14.39 -14.01 18.18
C VAL A 54 -13.92 -15.14 19.07
N THR A 55 -14.55 -15.28 20.23
CA THR A 55 -14.27 -16.37 21.16
C THR A 55 -15.08 -17.61 20.79
N ALA A 56 -14.64 -18.79 21.23
CA ALA A 56 -15.38 -20.03 20.97
C ALA A 56 -16.79 -20.03 21.60
N ASP A 57 -16.99 -19.26 22.68
CA ASP A 57 -18.27 -19.12 23.37
C ASP A 57 -19.24 -18.14 22.68
N SER A 58 -18.77 -17.38 21.67
CA SER A 58 -19.61 -16.44 20.92
C SER A 58 -20.52 -17.18 19.95
N LEU A 59 -21.72 -16.63 19.74
CA LEU A 59 -22.62 -17.13 18.69
C LEU A 59 -22.01 -16.88 17.31
N GLY A 60 -22.18 -17.81 16.38
CA GLY A 60 -21.69 -17.66 15.00
C GLY A 60 -22.24 -16.42 14.29
N ILE A 61 -23.40 -15.91 14.72
CA ILE A 61 -23.96 -14.64 14.21
C ILE A 61 -23.10 -13.43 14.56
N GLU A 62 -22.45 -13.41 15.73
CA GLU A 62 -21.54 -12.33 16.13
C GLU A 62 -20.30 -12.33 15.24
N ALA A 63 -19.77 -13.51 14.92
CA ALA A 63 -18.66 -13.65 13.97
C ALA A 63 -19.05 -13.14 12.58
N LEU A 64 -20.23 -13.54 12.10
CA LEU A 64 -20.74 -13.09 10.80
C LEU A 64 -20.94 -11.56 10.79
N GLN A 65 -21.51 -10.99 11.84
CA GLN A 65 -21.70 -9.54 11.95
C GLN A 65 -20.37 -8.79 11.89
N LYS A 66 -19.34 -9.27 12.61
CA LYS A 66 -17.99 -8.66 12.55
C LYS A 66 -17.39 -8.75 11.14
N MET A 67 -17.57 -9.87 10.43
CA MET A 67 -17.11 -10.02 9.06
C MET A 67 -17.85 -9.09 8.09
N VAL A 68 -19.17 -8.99 8.20
CA VAL A 68 -19.99 -8.10 7.35
C VAL A 68 -19.61 -6.63 7.58
N GLN A 69 -19.42 -6.23 8.84
CA GLN A 69 -18.97 -4.88 9.16
C GLN A 69 -17.63 -4.56 8.49
N ALA A 70 -16.65 -5.46 8.58
CA ALA A 70 -15.36 -5.27 7.94
C ALA A 70 -15.45 -5.11 6.42
N LEU A 71 -16.34 -5.86 5.75
CA LEU A 71 -16.58 -5.73 4.30
C LEU A 71 -17.20 -4.39 3.92
N LEU A 72 -18.17 -3.91 4.73
CA LEU A 72 -18.79 -2.60 4.51
C LEU A 72 -17.78 -1.47 4.70
N ASP A 73 -16.88 -1.57 5.68
CA ASP A 73 -15.85 -0.57 5.92
C ASP A 73 -14.85 -0.48 4.75
N ILE A 74 -14.44 -1.62 4.18
CA ILE A 74 -13.61 -1.65 2.97
C ILE A 74 -14.32 -0.97 1.80
N THR A 75 -15.59 -1.33 1.56
CA THR A 75 -16.37 -0.78 0.45
C THR A 75 -16.53 0.73 0.58
N LYS A 76 -16.81 1.22 1.80
CA LYS A 76 -16.91 2.64 2.09
C LYS A 76 -15.58 3.37 1.87
N CYS A 77 -14.48 2.80 2.35
CA CYS A 77 -13.15 3.36 2.15
C CYS A 77 -12.81 3.48 0.65
N LEU A 78 -13.11 2.46 -0.15
CA LEU A 78 -12.91 2.46 -1.59
C LEU A 78 -13.77 3.52 -2.28
N PHE A 79 -15.05 3.62 -1.93
CA PHE A 79 -15.95 4.64 -2.47
C PHE A 79 -15.46 6.05 -2.14
N ASP A 80 -15.11 6.31 -0.88
CA ASP A 80 -14.56 7.60 -0.43
C ASP A 80 -13.26 7.95 -1.17
N ALA A 81 -12.38 6.96 -1.43
CA ALA A 81 -11.16 7.15 -2.18
C ALA A 81 -11.43 7.51 -3.66
N ILE A 82 -12.37 6.81 -4.31
CA ILE A 82 -12.77 7.10 -5.70
C ILE A 82 -13.39 8.50 -5.79
N SER A 83 -14.34 8.84 -4.93
CA SER A 83 -14.98 10.16 -4.93
C SER A 83 -13.99 11.30 -4.67
N ARG A 84 -12.94 11.06 -3.87
CA ARG A 84 -11.86 12.04 -3.69
C ARG A 84 -11.00 12.20 -4.94
N MET A 85 -10.70 11.10 -5.63
CA MET A 85 -9.96 11.15 -6.90
C MET A 85 -10.76 11.86 -8.00
N GLU A 86 -12.06 11.60 -8.13
CA GLU A 86 -12.93 12.27 -9.10
C GLU A 86 -12.99 13.78 -8.88
N LYS A 87 -13.15 14.22 -7.62
CA LYS A 87 -13.12 15.65 -7.28
C LYS A 87 -11.77 16.31 -7.59
N ALA A 88 -10.67 15.60 -7.39
CA ALA A 88 -9.34 16.11 -7.73
C ALA A 88 -9.16 16.25 -9.25
N ILE A 89 -9.77 15.37 -10.05
CA ILE A 89 -9.78 15.44 -11.52
C ILE A 89 -10.61 16.65 -11.98
N GLU A 90 -11.79 16.87 -11.41
CA GLU A 90 -12.64 18.03 -11.72
C GLU A 90 -11.93 19.37 -11.39
N GLN A 91 -11.25 19.42 -10.25
CA GLN A 91 -10.44 20.59 -9.86
C GLN A 91 -9.23 20.79 -10.79
N GLY A 92 -8.55 19.71 -11.19
CA GLY A 92 -7.46 19.77 -12.18
C GLY A 92 -7.92 20.25 -13.56
N SER A 93 -9.13 19.88 -13.97
CA SER A 93 -9.79 20.36 -15.20
C SER A 93 -10.09 21.86 -15.15
N ALA A 94 -10.63 22.37 -14.03
CA ALA A 94 -10.86 23.81 -13.85
C ALA A 94 -9.56 24.62 -13.81
N ILE A 95 -8.48 24.04 -13.26
CA ILE A 95 -7.14 24.64 -13.30
C ILE A 95 -6.59 24.61 -14.74
N ALA A 96 -6.74 23.52 -15.49
CA ALA A 96 -6.28 23.44 -16.88
C ALA A 96 -6.96 24.49 -17.79
N ALA A 97 -8.27 24.68 -17.64
CA ALA A 97 -9.01 25.69 -18.41
C ALA A 97 -8.63 27.14 -18.06
N THR A 98 -8.21 27.42 -16.81
CA THR A 98 -7.70 28.75 -16.42
C THR A 98 -6.23 28.95 -16.81
N VAL A 99 -5.44 27.87 -16.84
CA VAL A 99 -4.06 27.89 -17.36
C VAL A 99 -4.02 28.14 -18.86
N GLU A 100 -4.99 27.64 -19.62
CA GLU A 100 -5.10 27.88 -21.08
C GLU A 100 -5.35 29.37 -21.40
N GLU A 101 -6.10 30.09 -20.55
CA GLU A 101 -6.27 31.56 -20.69
C GLU A 101 -5.03 32.35 -20.22
N VAL A 102 -4.28 31.83 -19.23
CA VAL A 102 -2.97 32.40 -18.83
C VAL A 102 -1.92 32.23 -19.92
N GLU A 103 -1.90 31.10 -20.65
CA GLU A 103 -1.03 30.91 -21.82
C GLU A 103 -1.37 31.89 -22.95
N ARG A 104 -2.65 32.21 -23.16
CA ARG A 104 -3.07 33.19 -24.19
C ARG A 104 -2.61 34.62 -23.86
N GLN A 105 -2.46 34.96 -22.57
CA GLN A 105 -1.94 36.27 -22.15
C GLN A 105 -0.39 36.32 -22.05
N TRP A 106 0.29 35.18 -21.92
CA TRP A 106 1.74 35.12 -21.68
C TRP A 106 2.57 34.63 -22.89
N GLY A 107 1.96 34.57 -24.08
CA GLY A 107 2.55 34.04 -25.32
C GLY A 107 3.82 34.72 -25.87
N ASN A 108 4.41 35.72 -25.20
CA ASN A 108 5.62 36.40 -25.69
C ASN A 108 6.90 36.17 -24.87
N ASN A 109 6.89 35.53 -23.68
CA ASN A 109 8.09 35.49 -22.83
C ASN A 109 8.43 34.14 -22.15
N PHE A 110 7.83 33.00 -22.52
CA PHE A 110 7.96 31.78 -21.70
C PHE A 110 8.09 30.47 -22.46
N SER A 111 8.83 30.48 -23.57
CA SER A 111 9.27 29.23 -24.23
C SER A 111 10.27 28.42 -23.39
N GLY A 112 10.76 28.96 -22.27
CA GLY A 112 11.76 28.33 -21.40
C GLY A 112 11.21 27.43 -20.29
N LEU A 113 10.11 27.79 -19.63
CA LEU A 113 9.67 27.08 -18.41
C LEU A 113 8.79 25.86 -18.68
N THR A 114 7.99 25.86 -19.76
CA THR A 114 7.16 24.72 -20.14
C THR A 114 7.99 23.51 -20.57
N ARG A 115 9.18 23.74 -21.16
CA ARG A 115 10.17 22.68 -21.46
C ARG A 115 10.77 22.04 -20.20
N LEU A 116 10.97 22.81 -19.13
CA LEU A 116 11.54 22.32 -17.87
C LEU A 116 10.54 21.45 -17.10
N ILE A 117 9.27 21.83 -17.08
CA ILE A 117 8.22 21.07 -16.37
C ILE A 117 7.90 19.77 -17.13
N SER A 118 7.84 19.82 -18.47
CA SER A 118 7.69 18.61 -19.29
C SER A 118 8.88 17.67 -19.14
N SER A 119 10.11 18.19 -19.08
CA SER A 119 11.29 17.37 -18.87
C SER A 119 11.33 16.74 -17.46
N ILE A 120 10.90 17.45 -16.42
CA ILE A 120 10.81 16.89 -15.06
C ILE A 120 9.72 15.82 -14.95
N PHE A 121 8.56 16.03 -15.57
CA PHE A 121 7.46 15.06 -15.51
C PHE A 121 7.75 13.81 -16.34
N VAL A 122 8.38 13.95 -17.51
CA VAL A 122 8.81 12.82 -18.34
C VAL A 122 9.97 12.08 -17.67
N VAL A 123 10.95 12.77 -17.09
CA VAL A 123 12.07 12.11 -16.38
C VAL A 123 11.59 11.41 -15.09
N ALA A 124 10.62 11.97 -14.37
CA ALA A 124 10.05 11.31 -13.18
C ALA A 124 9.21 10.07 -13.55
N CYS A 125 8.33 10.17 -14.55
CA CYS A 125 7.48 9.05 -14.98
C CYS A 125 8.26 7.96 -15.72
N HIS A 126 9.17 8.33 -16.64
CA HIS A 126 10.03 7.32 -17.27
C HIS A 126 11.03 6.76 -16.27
N GLY A 127 11.62 7.56 -15.37
CA GLY A 127 12.63 7.09 -14.41
C GLY A 127 12.09 6.04 -13.43
N TRP A 128 10.89 6.25 -12.88
CA TRP A 128 10.27 5.29 -11.97
C TRP A 128 9.74 4.03 -12.66
N VAL A 129 9.11 4.19 -13.84
CA VAL A 129 8.63 3.04 -14.63
C VAL A 129 9.81 2.21 -15.15
N LEU A 130 10.92 2.84 -15.56
CA LEU A 130 12.11 2.10 -15.98
C LEU A 130 12.77 1.38 -14.80
N ARG A 131 12.79 1.96 -13.59
CA ARG A 131 13.37 1.33 -12.39
C ARG A 131 12.62 0.05 -11.99
N ILE A 132 11.29 0.12 -11.90
CA ILE A 132 10.43 -1.04 -11.59
C ILE A 132 10.54 -2.13 -12.69
N THR A 133 10.66 -1.72 -13.95
CA THR A 133 10.79 -2.66 -15.07
C THR A 133 12.20 -3.26 -15.18
N LEU A 134 13.26 -2.50 -14.82
CA LEU A 134 14.64 -3.01 -14.76
C LEU A 134 14.84 -4.00 -13.60
N ASP A 135 14.22 -3.77 -12.45
CA ASP A 135 14.29 -4.72 -11.34
C ASP A 135 13.59 -6.04 -11.68
N ARG A 136 12.55 -5.99 -12.51
CA ARG A 136 11.86 -7.17 -13.05
C ARG A 136 12.61 -7.87 -14.18
N LEU A 137 13.38 -7.15 -14.99
CA LEU A 137 14.20 -7.70 -16.09
C LEU A 137 15.59 -8.17 -15.66
N SER A 138 16.17 -7.61 -14.59
CA SER A 138 17.50 -8.01 -14.11
C SER A 138 17.49 -9.28 -13.26
N GLY A 139 16.33 -9.86 -12.95
CA GLY A 139 16.22 -11.10 -12.19
C GLY A 139 16.85 -11.04 -10.79
N LYS A 140 17.16 -9.85 -10.27
CA LYS A 140 17.63 -9.64 -8.89
C LYS A 140 16.47 -9.65 -7.91
N PHE A 141 15.62 -10.68 -7.98
CA PHE A 141 15.08 -11.26 -6.76
C PHE A 141 16.17 -12.21 -6.26
N SER A 142 17.11 -11.69 -5.47
CA SER A 142 18.06 -12.54 -4.75
C SER A 142 17.33 -13.25 -3.62
N GLY A 143 16.52 -14.24 -3.99
CA GLY A 143 16.09 -15.28 -3.08
C GLY A 143 17.29 -16.14 -2.73
N ASN A 144 17.86 -15.92 -1.54
CA ASN A 144 18.68 -16.94 -0.89
C ASN A 144 17.75 -17.83 -0.07
N CYS A 145 17.03 -18.71 -0.77
CA CYS A 145 16.46 -19.92 -0.19
C CYS A 145 17.43 -21.06 -0.48
N MET A 146 18.43 -21.25 0.39
CA MET A 146 19.12 -22.53 0.63
C MET A 146 20.09 -22.35 1.79
N GLY A 147 19.76 -22.98 2.92
CA GLY A 147 20.53 -22.97 4.17
C GLY A 147 19.61 -23.23 5.36
#